data_AF-A0AAQ4EU57-F1
#
_entry.id   AF-A0AAQ4EU57-F1
#
_cell.length_a   1.000
_cell.length_b   1.000
_cell.length_c   1.000
_cell.angle_alpha   90.00
_cell.angle_beta   90.00
_cell.angle_gamma   90.00
#
_symmetry.space_group_name_H-M   'P 1'
#
loop_
_entity.id
_entity.type
_entity.pdbx_description
1 polymer ?
#
loop_
_entity_poly.entity_id
_entity_poly.type
_entity_poly.pdbx_seq_one_letter_code
_entity_poly.pdbx_strand_id
1 'polypeptide(L)'
;MILTAPWGIITDGNDSYRNDSHCEWLIRANSSKLYITLRFHEMATECAYDHVFVYDGDSYSSPLLGTFSGESIPPPVIATSGSMLILLYSDTNYVLKGFVAEYSITQCPSNCSNHGSCGRDSCVCDLAWTGPDCSTPVCPSSCHADQGQGNCSFPCTTTSPPGSSEIPNCCRCSHGFAGISCSLPENPNDSAAGWHLLSRGGGPFAARAGHAGVYLPFTDQLFVFGGRAFGRVLGDFLVYNFNESAWHDLTDVRPRPAARWGHAMAPYAHTIALHGGELTNGSLSSELWLYNVAKREWTLELPSPAGHYPPAVALHSLTPGDGNHLYVFGGRTAGGVFSDALYRVNPRNGTQWERVAYVGSVPPSVGHAAVFHAESRSLLVHGGVVVDYARFSKLSSALWAFHVDANRWTRLQRTPLGGEAPTERAFHAAALVGGYMVLFGGYMHKHSFEEKCFDDGIYLYHLRCHKWVSFKLIAGDLLGKSMVYLRLPAFLFSSILFWRILLAKVA
;
A
#
# COMPACT_ATOMS: atom_id res chain seq x y z
N MET A 1 -15.06 -1.99 -31.17
CA MET A 1 -16.53 -1.83 -31.34
C MET A 1 -16.97 -0.50 -30.73
N ILE A 2 -17.93 0.23 -31.30
CA ILE A 2 -18.47 1.48 -30.71
C ILE A 2 -19.86 1.23 -30.14
N LEU A 3 -20.06 1.57 -28.87
CA LEU A 3 -21.27 1.37 -28.10
C LEU A 3 -21.89 2.72 -27.72
N THR A 4 -23.13 2.96 -28.13
CA THR A 4 -23.83 4.24 -27.92
C THR A 4 -25.18 4.11 -27.21
N ALA A 5 -25.64 2.87 -26.97
CA ALA A 5 -26.84 2.61 -26.19
C ALA A 5 -26.64 3.08 -24.74
N PRO A 6 -27.70 3.53 -24.04
CA PRO A 6 -27.59 4.06 -22.68
C PRO A 6 -27.19 3.00 -21.64
N TRP A 7 -27.30 1.71 -21.97
CA TRP A 7 -26.80 0.62 -21.17
C TRP A 7 -26.36 -0.54 -22.07
N GLY A 8 -25.51 -1.43 -21.56
CA GLY A 8 -25.17 -2.67 -22.24
C GLY A 8 -24.14 -3.52 -21.46
N ILE A 9 -23.87 -4.72 -21.97
CA ILE A 9 -22.87 -5.63 -21.43
C ILE A 9 -21.70 -5.73 -22.42
N ILE A 10 -20.49 -5.73 -21.89
CA ILE A 10 -19.22 -5.90 -22.59
C ILE A 10 -18.56 -7.16 -22.08
N THR A 11 -18.08 -7.98 -23.01
CA THR A 11 -17.34 -9.21 -22.72
C THR A 11 -16.44 -9.55 -23.90
N ASP A 12 -15.35 -10.27 -23.62
CA ASP A 12 -14.44 -10.84 -24.61
C ASP A 12 -14.96 -12.13 -25.27
N GLY A 13 -16.03 -12.73 -24.73
CA GLY A 13 -16.65 -13.91 -25.31
C GLY A 13 -17.26 -14.84 -24.27
N ASN A 14 -17.70 -16.01 -24.70
CA ASN A 14 -18.29 -17.03 -23.82
C ASN A 14 -17.29 -18.14 -23.42
N ASP A 15 -16.12 -18.13 -24.07
CA ASP A 15 -14.99 -19.03 -23.84
C ASP A 15 -13.80 -18.19 -23.35
N SER A 16 -12.68 -18.84 -23.04
CA SER A 16 -11.44 -18.13 -22.72
C SER A 16 -11.02 -17.14 -23.81
N TYR A 17 -10.47 -15.99 -23.41
CA TYR A 17 -9.86 -15.06 -24.36
C TYR A 17 -8.69 -15.73 -25.08
N ARG A 18 -8.27 -15.14 -26.21
CA ARG A 18 -7.13 -15.66 -26.99
C ARG A 18 -5.83 -15.04 -26.51
N ASN A 19 -4.73 -15.75 -26.69
CA ASN A 19 -3.41 -15.16 -26.51
C ASN A 19 -3.16 -14.07 -27.56
N ASP A 20 -2.30 -13.10 -27.22
CA ASP A 20 -1.91 -11.96 -28.06
C ASP A 20 -3.13 -11.13 -28.53
N SER A 21 -4.14 -11.01 -27.65
CA SER A 21 -5.38 -10.29 -27.94
C SER A 21 -5.25 -8.81 -27.60
N HIS A 22 -5.80 -7.99 -28.49
CA HIS A 22 -5.95 -6.54 -28.34
C HIS A 22 -7.41 -6.16 -28.62
N CYS A 23 -8.31 -6.50 -27.68
CA CYS A 23 -9.74 -6.27 -27.86
C CYS A 23 -10.13 -4.90 -27.33
N GLU A 24 -10.82 -4.11 -28.16
CA GLU A 24 -11.17 -2.72 -27.86
C GLU A 24 -12.69 -2.47 -27.90
N TRP A 25 -13.18 -1.80 -26.86
CA TRP A 25 -14.54 -1.29 -26.77
C TRP A 25 -14.51 0.21 -26.46
N LEU A 26 -15.19 0.98 -27.31
CA LEU A 26 -15.38 2.40 -27.09
C LEU A 26 -16.85 2.68 -26.77
N ILE A 27 -17.12 3.10 -25.55
CA ILE A 27 -18.44 3.61 -25.16
C ILE A 27 -18.45 5.11 -25.41
N ARG A 28 -19.45 5.61 -26.14
CA ARG A 28 -19.59 7.02 -26.46
C ARG A 28 -20.99 7.52 -26.15
N ALA A 29 -21.07 8.46 -25.22
CA ALA A 29 -22.31 9.15 -24.89
C ALA A 29 -22.67 10.18 -25.98
N ASN A 30 -23.94 10.60 -26.00
CA ASN A 30 -24.42 11.63 -26.93
C ASN A 30 -24.00 13.06 -26.52
N SER A 31 -23.38 13.23 -25.34
CA SER A 31 -22.90 14.49 -24.81
C SER A 31 -21.68 14.25 -23.92
N SER A 32 -20.70 15.15 -23.96
CA SER A 32 -19.53 15.13 -23.08
C SER A 32 -19.84 15.48 -21.62
N LYS A 33 -21.10 15.83 -21.30
CA LYS A 33 -21.57 16.09 -19.93
C LYS A 33 -22.07 14.84 -19.22
N LEU A 34 -22.24 13.73 -19.93
CA LEU A 34 -22.74 12.47 -19.36
C LEU A 34 -21.61 11.66 -18.78
N TYR A 35 -21.93 10.91 -17.73
CA TYR A 35 -21.02 9.98 -17.08
C TYR A 35 -21.23 8.58 -17.64
N ILE A 36 -20.13 7.84 -17.76
CA ILE A 36 -20.16 6.42 -18.11
C ILE A 36 -19.67 5.65 -16.89
N THR A 37 -20.50 4.77 -16.36
CA THR A 37 -20.15 3.89 -15.24
C THR A 37 -19.97 2.47 -15.76
N LEU A 38 -18.83 1.85 -15.45
CA LEU A 38 -18.49 0.47 -15.78
C LEU A 38 -18.44 -0.37 -14.50
N ARG A 39 -19.16 -1.48 -14.47
CA ARG A 39 -19.24 -2.42 -13.34
C ARG A 39 -18.85 -3.82 -13.80
N PHE A 40 -17.82 -4.37 -13.22
CA PHE A 40 -17.40 -5.75 -13.50
C PHE A 40 -18.26 -6.73 -12.69
N HIS A 41 -18.72 -7.79 -13.35
CA HIS A 41 -19.44 -8.90 -12.75
C HIS A 41 -18.55 -10.14 -12.66
N GLU A 42 -17.74 -10.36 -13.68
CA GLU A 42 -16.79 -11.45 -13.76
C GLU A 42 -15.44 -10.92 -14.21
N MET A 43 -14.38 -11.50 -13.64
CA MET A 43 -13.02 -11.21 -14.02
C MET A 43 -12.16 -12.43 -13.74
N ALA A 44 -11.37 -12.84 -14.73
CA ALA A 44 -10.40 -13.90 -14.65
C ALA A 44 -9.41 -13.70 -15.80
N THR A 45 -8.36 -12.91 -15.56
CA THR A 45 -7.23 -12.72 -16.49
C THR A 45 -5.94 -13.21 -15.83
N GLU A 46 -4.94 -13.60 -16.63
CA GLU A 46 -3.62 -13.95 -16.10
C GLU A 46 -3.06 -12.81 -15.26
N CYS A 47 -2.72 -13.10 -14.01
CA CYS A 47 -2.25 -12.11 -13.06
C CYS A 47 -0.95 -11.46 -13.52
N ALA A 48 -0.95 -10.13 -13.59
CA ALA A 48 0.21 -9.29 -13.93
C ALA A 48 0.70 -9.39 -15.39
N TYR A 49 0.21 -10.33 -16.19
CA TYR A 49 0.52 -10.48 -17.61
C TYR A 49 -0.60 -9.94 -18.50
N ASP A 50 -1.85 -10.24 -18.13
CA ASP A 50 -3.03 -9.85 -18.90
C ASP A 50 -3.86 -8.82 -18.17
N HIS A 51 -4.23 -7.75 -18.89
CA HIS A 51 -4.76 -6.53 -18.30
C HIS A 51 -5.98 -6.02 -19.05
N VAL A 52 -6.95 -5.52 -18.29
CA VAL A 52 -8.02 -4.65 -18.76
C VAL A 52 -7.67 -3.21 -18.40
N PHE A 53 -7.40 -2.38 -19.40
CA PHE A 53 -7.18 -0.94 -19.24
C PHE A 53 -8.48 -0.18 -19.49
N VAL A 54 -8.77 0.82 -18.66
CA VAL A 54 -9.96 1.68 -18.81
C VAL A 54 -9.52 3.13 -18.81
N TYR A 55 -9.90 3.89 -19.84
CA TYR A 55 -9.52 5.29 -20.06
C TYR A 55 -10.75 6.22 -20.05
N ASP A 56 -10.58 7.43 -19.52
CA ASP A 56 -11.56 8.52 -19.58
C ASP A 56 -11.42 9.31 -20.88
N GLY A 57 -11.92 8.75 -21.98
CA GLY A 57 -11.87 9.34 -23.30
C GLY A 57 -11.89 8.27 -24.39
N ASP A 58 -11.56 8.67 -25.61
CA ASP A 58 -11.63 7.80 -26.80
C ASP A 58 -10.26 7.42 -27.38
N SER A 59 -9.18 7.60 -26.63
CA SER A 59 -7.82 7.32 -27.09
C SER A 59 -6.89 6.84 -25.98
N TYR A 60 -5.76 6.25 -26.38
CA TYR A 60 -4.70 5.83 -25.46
C TYR A 60 -3.94 6.98 -24.77
N SER A 61 -4.08 8.21 -25.26
CA SER A 61 -3.54 9.40 -24.61
C SER A 61 -4.52 10.02 -23.60
N SER A 62 -5.76 9.52 -23.54
CA SER A 62 -6.74 9.93 -22.55
C SER A 62 -6.32 9.48 -21.14
N PRO A 63 -6.81 10.13 -20.07
CA PRO A 63 -6.49 9.74 -18.69
C PRO A 63 -6.83 8.27 -18.41
N LEU A 64 -5.86 7.48 -17.96
CA LEU A 64 -6.09 6.09 -17.53
C LEU A 64 -6.79 6.07 -16.17
N LEU A 65 -8.00 5.51 -16.11
CA LEU A 65 -8.80 5.36 -14.90
C LEU A 65 -8.42 4.12 -14.08
N GLY A 66 -7.97 3.04 -14.74
CA GLY A 66 -7.57 1.82 -14.06
C GLY A 66 -6.94 0.78 -14.97
N THR A 67 -6.13 -0.11 -14.38
CA THR A 67 -5.53 -1.29 -14.99
C THR A 67 -5.85 -2.50 -14.12
N PHE A 68 -6.63 -3.44 -14.65
CA PHE A 68 -7.18 -4.55 -13.89
C PHE A 68 -6.59 -5.87 -14.36
N SER A 69 -6.18 -6.73 -13.42
CA SER A 69 -5.71 -8.08 -13.72
C SER A 69 -6.08 -9.07 -12.60
N GLY A 70 -6.19 -10.37 -12.91
CA GLY A 70 -6.51 -11.45 -11.97
C GLY A 70 -8.02 -11.74 -11.84
N GLU A 71 -8.42 -12.34 -10.72
CA GLU A 71 -9.82 -12.73 -10.45
C GLU A 71 -10.59 -11.78 -9.50
N SER A 72 -9.92 -10.75 -8.98
CA SER A 72 -10.55 -9.81 -8.04
C SER A 72 -11.43 -8.80 -8.77
N ILE A 73 -12.74 -8.81 -8.48
CA ILE A 73 -13.68 -7.84 -9.05
C ILE A 73 -13.33 -6.41 -8.59
N PRO A 74 -13.03 -5.48 -9.51
CA PRO A 74 -12.69 -4.12 -9.16
C PRO A 74 -13.91 -3.28 -8.76
N PRO A 75 -13.70 -2.16 -8.03
CA PRO A 75 -14.75 -1.17 -7.81
C PRO A 75 -15.29 -0.58 -9.12
N PRO A 76 -16.52 -0.04 -9.14
CA PRO A 76 -17.06 0.64 -10.31
C PRO A 76 -16.14 1.76 -10.81
N VAL A 77 -15.97 1.84 -12.13
CA VAL A 77 -15.12 2.83 -12.79
C VAL A 77 -16.02 3.87 -13.46
N ILE A 78 -15.73 5.15 -13.25
CA ILE A 78 -16.55 6.25 -13.74
C ILE A 78 -15.71 7.13 -14.66
N ALA A 79 -16.11 7.26 -15.92
CA ALA A 79 -15.57 8.23 -16.87
C ALA A 79 -16.43 9.50 -16.90
N THR A 80 -15.77 10.64 -17.02
CA THR A 80 -16.38 11.98 -16.91
C THR A 80 -16.37 12.77 -18.23
N SER A 81 -15.63 12.28 -19.23
CA SER A 81 -15.51 12.94 -20.55
C SER A 81 -16.68 12.66 -21.50
N GLY A 82 -17.63 11.80 -21.11
CA GLY A 82 -18.66 11.24 -22.00
C GLY A 82 -18.13 10.22 -23.00
N SER A 83 -16.87 9.79 -22.89
CA SER A 83 -16.32 8.64 -23.63
C SER A 83 -15.52 7.74 -22.70
N MET A 84 -15.52 6.43 -22.98
CA MET A 84 -14.72 5.46 -22.22
C MET A 84 -14.16 4.42 -23.18
N LEU A 85 -12.83 4.34 -23.24
CA LEU A 85 -12.10 3.34 -24.00
C LEU A 85 -11.66 2.22 -23.05
N ILE A 86 -11.97 0.98 -23.43
CA ILE A 86 -11.62 -0.23 -22.69
C ILE A 86 -10.76 -1.09 -23.62
N LEU A 87 -9.60 -1.52 -23.13
CA LEU A 87 -8.68 -2.40 -23.84
C LEU A 87 -8.41 -3.65 -23.00
N LEU A 88 -8.72 -4.83 -23.52
CA LEU A 88 -8.15 -6.08 -23.05
C LEU A 88 -6.86 -6.34 -23.81
N TYR A 89 -5.77 -6.47 -23.08
CA TYR A 89 -4.46 -6.89 -23.57
C TYR A 89 -4.12 -8.24 -22.96
N SER A 90 -3.78 -9.22 -23.81
CA SER A 90 -3.19 -10.48 -23.36
C SER A 90 -1.83 -10.74 -23.98
N ASP A 91 -0.95 -11.40 -23.24
CA ASP A 91 0.34 -11.82 -23.71
C ASP A 91 0.26 -13.12 -24.55
N THR A 92 1.41 -13.68 -24.92
CA THR A 92 1.47 -14.85 -25.81
C THR A 92 1.02 -16.18 -25.19
N ASN A 93 0.79 -16.26 -23.88
CA ASN A 93 0.52 -17.51 -23.14
C ASN A 93 -0.67 -17.39 -22.17
N TYR A 94 -0.96 -18.53 -21.52
CA TYR A 94 -1.92 -18.73 -20.41
C TYR A 94 -3.16 -17.83 -20.39
N VAL A 95 -4.25 -18.35 -20.94
CA VAL A 95 -5.53 -17.64 -21.01
C VAL A 95 -6.54 -18.15 -19.98
N LEU A 96 -7.35 -17.24 -19.46
CA LEU A 96 -8.45 -17.52 -18.55
C LEU A 96 -9.80 -17.09 -19.16
N LYS A 97 -10.87 -17.00 -18.36
CA LYS A 97 -12.23 -16.71 -18.86
C LYS A 97 -12.46 -15.27 -19.32
N GLY A 98 -11.54 -14.35 -19.02
CA GLY A 98 -11.66 -12.96 -19.42
C GLY A 98 -12.51 -12.15 -18.45
N PHE A 99 -13.44 -11.35 -18.96
CA PHE A 99 -14.28 -10.50 -18.13
C PHE A 99 -15.71 -10.33 -18.67
N VAL A 100 -16.62 -10.01 -17.75
CA VAL A 100 -17.97 -9.55 -18.07
C VAL A 100 -18.21 -8.27 -17.29
N ALA A 101 -18.54 -7.20 -17.99
CA ALA A 101 -18.83 -5.91 -17.40
C ALA A 101 -20.11 -5.28 -17.97
N GLU A 102 -20.88 -4.64 -17.11
CA GLU A 102 -22.02 -3.80 -17.49
C GLU A 102 -21.57 -2.34 -17.55
N TYR A 103 -22.06 -1.61 -18.56
CA TYR A 103 -21.91 -0.17 -18.62
C TYR A 103 -23.27 0.52 -18.63
N SER A 104 -23.31 1.72 -18.04
CA SER A 104 -24.47 2.61 -18.07
C SER A 104 -24.05 4.06 -18.32
N ILE A 105 -24.83 4.77 -19.13
CA ILE A 105 -24.64 6.19 -19.44
C ILE A 105 -25.72 6.99 -18.71
N THR A 106 -25.30 7.88 -17.82
CA THR A 106 -26.21 8.60 -16.92
C THR A 106 -25.85 10.08 -16.83
N GLN A 107 -26.83 10.92 -16.49
CA GLN A 107 -26.62 12.37 -16.28
C GLN A 107 -25.73 12.67 -15.08
N CYS A 108 -25.76 11.79 -14.07
CA CYS A 108 -24.97 11.88 -12.85
C CYS A 108 -24.17 10.59 -12.64
N PRO A 109 -23.02 10.64 -11.95
CA PRO A 109 -22.17 9.48 -11.71
C PRO A 109 -22.92 8.39 -10.93
N SER A 110 -22.83 7.13 -11.39
CA SER A 110 -23.57 5.97 -10.85
C SER A 110 -25.07 6.20 -10.58
N ASN A 111 -25.73 7.16 -11.24
CA ASN A 111 -27.09 7.61 -10.90
C ASN A 111 -27.28 7.90 -9.38
N CYS A 112 -26.26 8.49 -8.76
CA CYS A 112 -26.22 8.79 -7.32
C CYS A 112 -26.41 7.58 -6.42
N SER A 113 -26.08 6.37 -6.91
CA SER A 113 -26.13 5.10 -6.18
C SER A 113 -27.47 4.81 -5.48
N ASN A 114 -28.57 5.42 -5.95
CA ASN A 114 -29.88 5.41 -5.29
C ASN A 114 -29.89 5.97 -3.85
N HIS A 115 -28.93 6.84 -3.53
CA HIS A 115 -28.72 7.46 -2.22
C HIS A 115 -28.65 8.99 -2.31
N GLY A 116 -29.40 9.55 -3.27
CA GLY A 116 -29.46 10.97 -3.53
C GLY A 116 -30.27 11.28 -4.78
N SER A 117 -30.24 12.54 -5.16
CA SER A 117 -30.92 13.06 -6.35
C SER A 117 -29.94 13.70 -7.32
N CYS A 118 -30.16 13.50 -8.62
CA CYS A 118 -29.33 14.08 -9.67
C CYS A 118 -29.78 15.53 -9.96
N GLY A 119 -28.89 16.50 -9.76
CA GLY A 119 -29.14 17.93 -10.00
C GLY A 119 -28.00 18.58 -10.78
N ARG A 120 -28.28 19.13 -11.97
CA ARG A 120 -27.31 19.83 -12.85
C ARG A 120 -25.97 19.08 -12.98
N ASP A 121 -26.04 17.81 -13.40
CA ASP A 121 -24.88 16.96 -13.73
C ASP A 121 -24.03 16.55 -12.51
N SER A 122 -24.57 16.70 -11.30
CA SER A 122 -23.93 16.34 -10.04
C SER A 122 -24.93 15.70 -9.07
N CYS A 123 -24.45 14.82 -8.19
CA CYS A 123 -25.27 14.17 -7.19
C CYS A 123 -25.41 15.02 -5.92
N VAL A 124 -26.66 15.19 -5.48
CA VAL A 124 -27.00 15.72 -4.16
C VAL A 124 -27.37 14.54 -3.28
N CYS A 125 -26.46 14.15 -2.39
CA CYS A 125 -26.63 12.97 -1.55
C CYS A 125 -27.63 13.16 -0.43
N ASP A 126 -28.31 12.07 -0.08
CA ASP A 126 -29.11 11.99 1.13
C ASP A 126 -28.21 12.13 2.37
N LEU A 127 -28.77 12.57 3.50
CA LEU A 127 -28.00 12.93 4.71
C LEU A 127 -27.02 11.85 5.19
N ALA A 128 -27.33 10.56 4.99
CA ALA A 128 -26.51 9.44 5.44
C ALA A 128 -25.37 9.06 4.46
N TRP A 129 -25.27 9.74 3.32
CA TRP A 129 -24.42 9.35 2.20
C TRP A 129 -23.62 10.53 1.66
N THR A 130 -22.50 10.23 1.02
CA THR A 130 -21.57 11.23 0.48
C THR A 130 -20.70 10.62 -0.63
N GLY A 131 -19.79 11.44 -1.16
CA GLY A 131 -18.99 11.14 -2.34
C GLY A 131 -19.64 11.66 -3.63
N PRO A 132 -18.90 11.65 -4.75
CA PRO A 132 -19.38 12.20 -6.03
C PRO A 132 -20.63 11.48 -6.55
N ASP A 133 -20.82 10.21 -6.18
CA ASP A 133 -21.91 9.34 -6.62
C ASP A 133 -22.78 8.81 -5.46
N CYS A 134 -22.66 9.39 -4.26
CA CYS A 134 -23.40 9.01 -3.05
C CYS A 134 -23.27 7.54 -2.61
N SER A 135 -22.22 6.83 -3.03
CA SER A 135 -21.99 5.43 -2.65
C SER A 135 -21.36 5.24 -1.26
N THR A 136 -20.90 6.32 -0.62
CA THR A 136 -20.10 6.24 0.61
C THR A 136 -20.94 6.67 1.83
N PRO A 137 -21.15 5.82 2.83
CA PRO A 137 -21.96 6.19 4.00
C PRO A 137 -21.18 7.12 4.93
N VAL A 138 -21.78 8.20 5.42
CA VAL A 138 -21.08 9.17 6.30
C VAL A 138 -20.75 8.62 7.70
N CYS A 139 -21.41 7.54 8.11
CA CYS A 139 -21.17 6.79 9.34
C CYS A 139 -20.84 5.32 9.03
N PRO A 140 -19.56 4.98 8.80
CA PRO A 140 -19.11 3.62 8.58
C PRO A 140 -19.51 2.70 9.75
N SER A 141 -20.07 1.52 9.46
CA SER A 141 -20.48 0.52 10.47
C SER A 141 -21.33 1.10 11.61
N SER A 142 -22.14 2.13 11.34
CA SER A 142 -22.94 2.83 12.34
C SER A 142 -22.13 3.33 13.55
N CYS A 143 -20.86 3.68 13.34
CA CYS A 143 -19.92 4.11 14.39
C CYS A 143 -19.77 3.11 15.54
N HIS A 144 -20.06 1.82 15.30
CA HIS A 144 -20.07 0.77 16.32
C HIS A 144 -20.93 1.15 17.55
N ALA A 145 -22.06 1.85 17.30
CA ALA A 145 -22.97 2.30 18.34
C ALA A 145 -23.64 1.15 19.10
N ASP A 146 -23.83 0.01 18.46
CA ASP A 146 -24.31 -1.24 19.06
C ASP A 146 -23.36 -1.77 20.15
N GLN A 147 -22.06 -1.45 20.03
CA GLN A 147 -21.02 -1.82 21.00
C GLN A 147 -20.71 -0.67 21.98
N GLY A 148 -21.42 0.46 21.89
CA GLY A 148 -21.18 1.64 22.73
C GLY A 148 -19.88 2.41 22.42
N GLN A 149 -19.26 2.14 21.27
CA GLN A 149 -17.95 2.70 20.89
C GLN A 149 -18.05 4.09 20.27
N GLY A 150 -19.22 4.47 19.77
CA GLY A 150 -19.46 5.79 19.20
C GLY A 150 -20.92 6.02 18.86
N ASN A 151 -21.23 7.21 18.34
CA ASN A 151 -22.56 7.56 17.86
C ASN A 151 -22.48 8.37 16.56
N CYS A 152 -23.41 8.12 15.65
CA CYS A 152 -23.56 8.89 14.42
C CYS A 152 -24.38 10.16 14.71
N SER A 153 -23.78 11.34 14.53
CA SER A 153 -24.44 12.62 14.89
C SER A 153 -24.29 13.68 13.79
N PHE A 154 -25.36 14.43 13.56
CA PHE A 154 -25.43 15.52 12.57
C PHE A 154 -25.58 16.87 13.29
N PRO A 155 -25.01 17.98 12.76
CA PRO A 155 -24.19 18.07 11.56
C PRO A 155 -22.79 17.46 11.77
N CYS A 156 -22.23 16.92 10.70
CA CYS A 156 -20.90 16.32 10.72
C CYS A 156 -19.85 17.39 10.97
N THR A 157 -18.82 17.06 11.73
CA THR A 157 -17.68 17.97 11.92
C THR A 157 -16.85 17.96 10.64
N THR A 158 -16.95 19.01 9.82
CA THR A 158 -16.03 19.23 8.71
C THR A 158 -14.75 19.82 9.28
N THR A 159 -13.67 19.04 9.34
CA THR A 159 -12.34 19.53 9.75
C THR A 159 -11.68 20.40 8.70
N SER A 160 -12.27 20.51 7.51
CA SER A 160 -11.70 21.17 6.35
C SER A 160 -12.48 22.41 5.88
N PRO A 161 -11.79 23.39 5.27
CA PRO A 161 -12.40 24.60 4.75
C PRO A 161 -13.41 24.32 3.61
N PRO A 162 -14.36 25.24 3.35
CA PRO A 162 -15.33 25.10 2.27
C PRO A 162 -14.64 24.92 0.92
N GLY A 163 -14.94 23.84 0.19
CA GLY A 163 -14.37 23.53 -1.13
C GLY A 163 -13.34 22.40 -1.18
N SER A 164 -13.09 21.71 -0.06
CA SER A 164 -12.27 20.48 -0.03
C SER A 164 -13.05 19.27 -0.56
N SER A 165 -12.35 18.36 -1.23
CA SER A 165 -12.87 17.07 -1.71
C SER A 165 -12.93 15.99 -0.61
N GLU A 166 -12.99 16.40 0.66
CA GLU A 166 -13.02 15.48 1.80
C GLU A 166 -14.41 14.88 2.02
N ILE A 167 -14.42 13.59 2.31
CA ILE A 167 -15.61 12.82 2.65
C ILE A 167 -15.96 13.13 4.11
N PRO A 168 -17.10 13.78 4.42
CA PRO A 168 -17.51 14.07 5.78
C PRO A 168 -17.67 12.78 6.60
N ASN A 169 -17.10 12.76 7.80
CA ASN A 169 -17.28 11.71 8.80
C ASN A 169 -18.12 12.26 9.96
N CYS A 170 -19.20 11.57 10.32
CA CYS A 170 -20.14 12.01 11.35
C CYS A 170 -20.12 11.12 12.60
N CYS A 171 -19.17 10.18 12.67
CA CYS A 171 -18.94 9.37 13.87
C CYS A 171 -18.25 10.18 14.96
N ARG A 172 -18.89 10.27 16.12
CA ARG A 172 -18.29 10.75 17.37
C ARG A 172 -17.97 9.56 18.24
N CYS A 173 -16.67 9.28 18.41
CA CYS A 173 -16.22 8.15 19.20
C CYS A 173 -16.34 8.44 20.68
N SER A 174 -16.73 7.42 21.44
CA SER A 174 -16.68 7.46 22.90
C SER A 174 -15.22 7.46 23.36
N HIS A 175 -14.96 7.98 24.55
CA HIS A 175 -13.61 8.04 25.12
C HIS A 175 -12.94 6.66 25.11
N GLY A 176 -11.68 6.59 24.66
CA GLY A 176 -10.95 5.34 24.50
C GLY A 176 -11.13 4.66 23.15
N PHE A 177 -11.85 5.26 22.19
CA PHE A 177 -12.01 4.75 20.83
C PHE A 177 -11.72 5.81 19.76
N ALA A 178 -11.20 5.37 18.62
CA ALA A 178 -10.74 6.21 17.51
C ALA A 178 -11.00 5.55 16.13
N GLY A 179 -10.64 6.27 15.07
CA GLY A 179 -10.84 5.89 13.68
C GLY A 179 -12.23 6.26 13.15
N ILE A 180 -12.40 6.26 11.82
CA ILE A 180 -13.64 6.74 11.18
C ILE A 180 -14.89 5.90 11.48
N SER A 181 -14.73 4.72 12.08
CA SER A 181 -15.82 3.84 12.53
C SER A 181 -15.90 3.72 14.04
N CYS A 182 -15.02 4.39 14.80
CA CYS A 182 -14.84 4.20 16.25
C CYS A 182 -14.49 2.77 16.67
N SER A 183 -13.98 1.95 15.75
CA SER A 183 -13.65 0.56 16.04
C SER A 183 -12.29 0.38 16.70
N LEU A 184 -11.39 1.37 16.62
CA LEU A 184 -10.03 1.26 17.15
C LEU A 184 -10.00 1.67 18.63
N PRO A 185 -9.65 0.80 19.59
CA PRO A 185 -9.41 1.25 20.96
C PRO A 185 -8.08 2.01 21.08
N GLU A 186 -8.06 3.05 21.91
CA GLU A 186 -6.86 3.84 22.20
C GLU A 186 -5.85 3.07 23.05
N ASN A 187 -6.35 2.20 23.94
CA ASN A 187 -5.57 1.32 24.79
C ASN A 187 -5.44 -0.06 24.13
N PRO A 188 -4.21 -0.50 23.78
CA PRO A 188 -3.98 -1.78 23.13
C PRO A 188 -4.49 -2.99 23.91
N ASN A 189 -4.58 -2.86 25.24
CA ASN A 189 -5.01 -3.94 26.14
C ASN A 189 -6.52 -4.25 26.07
N ASP A 190 -7.31 -3.32 25.52
CA ASP A 190 -8.78 -3.36 25.61
C ASP A 190 -9.45 -4.09 24.43
N SER A 191 -8.67 -4.63 23.47
CA SER A 191 -9.23 -5.47 22.40
C SER A 191 -8.35 -6.65 21.99
N ALA A 192 -9.01 -7.66 21.42
CA ALA A 192 -8.36 -8.68 20.60
C ALA A 192 -7.80 -8.05 19.31
N ALA A 193 -6.85 -8.74 18.68
CA ALA A 193 -6.34 -8.39 17.37
C ALA A 193 -7.48 -8.32 16.33
N GLY A 194 -7.58 -7.21 15.59
CA GLY A 194 -8.64 -6.98 14.61
C GLY A 194 -8.20 -6.08 13.45
N TRP A 195 -9.06 -5.95 12.45
CA TRP A 195 -8.87 -4.98 11.37
C TRP A 195 -9.74 -3.76 11.64
N HIS A 196 -9.11 -2.62 11.83
CA HIS A 196 -9.80 -1.34 12.05
C HIS A 196 -9.71 -0.47 10.80
N LEU A 197 -10.74 0.34 10.55
CA LEU A 197 -10.78 1.28 9.44
C LEU A 197 -10.47 2.68 9.95
N LEU A 198 -9.28 3.19 9.63
CA LEU A 198 -8.80 4.49 10.14
C LEU A 198 -9.21 5.70 9.30
N SER A 199 -9.15 5.60 7.97
CA SER A 199 -9.52 6.68 7.06
C SER A 199 -10.06 6.08 5.77
N ARG A 200 -11.02 6.75 5.15
CA ARG A 200 -11.30 6.58 3.72
C ARG A 200 -10.43 7.60 2.99
N GLY A 201 -9.86 7.24 1.85
CA GLY A 201 -9.18 8.26 1.04
C GLY A 201 -10.19 9.29 0.50
N GLY A 202 -9.66 10.41 0.04
CA GLY A 202 -10.39 11.69 0.02
C GLY A 202 -9.83 12.57 1.13
N GLY A 203 -9.43 13.79 0.79
CA GLY A 203 -8.46 14.59 1.56
C GLY A 203 -7.07 14.59 0.92
N PRO A 204 -6.01 15.03 1.61
CA PRO A 204 -4.67 15.17 1.01
C PRO A 204 -4.05 13.81 0.64
N PHE A 205 -4.53 12.70 1.22
CA PHE A 205 -4.03 11.36 0.94
C PHE A 205 -4.69 10.71 -0.28
N ALA A 206 -4.05 10.86 -1.44
CA ALA A 206 -4.44 10.15 -2.67
C ALA A 206 -3.95 8.69 -2.71
N ALA A 207 -4.66 7.83 -3.48
CA ALA A 207 -4.27 6.45 -3.73
C ALA A 207 -2.88 6.36 -4.40
N ARG A 208 -2.03 5.44 -3.93
CA ARG A 208 -0.61 5.37 -4.32
C ARG A 208 0.03 4.03 -4.00
N ALA A 209 1.12 3.72 -4.68
CA ALA A 209 2.01 2.59 -4.45
C ALA A 209 3.46 3.03 -4.20
N GLY A 210 4.27 2.18 -3.57
CA GLY A 210 5.71 2.44 -3.38
C GLY A 210 6.03 3.68 -2.54
N HIS A 211 5.08 4.10 -1.70
CA HIS A 211 5.30 5.08 -0.64
C HIS A 211 5.98 4.40 0.55
N ALA A 212 6.58 5.18 1.43
CA ALA A 212 7.04 4.70 2.73
C ALA A 212 6.32 5.46 3.84
N GLY A 213 6.10 4.78 4.96
CA GLY A 213 5.43 5.35 6.11
C GLY A 213 6.10 4.92 7.41
N VAL A 214 6.07 5.80 8.41
CA VAL A 214 6.64 5.58 9.73
C VAL A 214 5.65 6.04 10.79
N TYR A 215 5.31 5.13 11.69
CA TYR A 215 4.57 5.46 12.90
C TYR A 215 5.53 5.85 14.03
N LEU A 216 5.22 6.94 14.72
CA LEU A 216 5.98 7.43 15.87
C LEU A 216 5.11 7.33 17.14
N PRO A 217 5.46 6.42 18.08
CA PRO A 217 4.66 6.21 19.28
C PRO A 217 4.54 7.45 20.17
N PHE A 218 5.59 8.27 20.27
CA PHE A 218 5.64 9.42 21.18
C PHE A 218 4.75 10.61 20.73
N THR A 219 4.34 10.65 19.47
CA THR A 219 3.34 11.62 18.98
C THR A 219 2.01 10.98 18.61
N ASP A 220 1.91 9.65 18.67
CA ASP A 220 0.78 8.87 18.14
C ASP A 220 0.37 9.30 16.73
N GLN A 221 1.35 9.38 15.82
CA GLN A 221 1.17 9.86 14.45
C GLN A 221 1.84 8.94 13.43
N LEU A 222 1.19 8.78 12.28
CA LEU A 222 1.75 8.09 11.11
C LEU A 222 2.15 9.11 10.05
N PHE A 223 3.42 9.14 9.70
CA PHE A 223 3.95 9.97 8.62
C PHE A 223 4.09 9.15 7.35
N VAL A 224 3.73 9.72 6.21
CA VAL A 224 3.85 9.08 4.89
C VAL A 224 4.47 10.07 3.90
N PHE A 225 5.40 9.59 3.08
CA PHE A 225 6.01 10.39 2.03
C PHE A 225 5.94 9.71 0.67
N GLY A 226 5.70 10.52 -0.36
CA GLY A 226 5.88 10.16 -1.76
C GLY A 226 5.08 8.94 -2.22
N GLY A 227 5.69 8.16 -3.12
CA GLY A 227 5.04 7.06 -3.84
C GLY A 227 4.71 7.42 -5.29
N ARG A 228 3.92 6.58 -5.95
CA ARG A 228 3.52 6.76 -7.35
C ARG A 228 2.03 6.49 -7.51
N ALA A 229 1.37 7.33 -8.31
CA ALA A 229 -0.03 7.18 -8.69
C ALA A 229 -0.18 7.44 -10.20
N PHE A 230 -0.73 6.48 -10.95
CA PHE A 230 -1.03 6.62 -12.39
C PHE A 230 0.11 7.24 -13.22
N GLY A 231 1.32 6.69 -13.11
CA GLY A 231 2.49 7.20 -13.82
C GLY A 231 3.15 8.44 -13.19
N ARG A 232 2.46 9.20 -12.35
CA ARG A 232 2.98 10.36 -11.63
C ARG A 232 3.72 9.95 -10.36
N VAL A 233 4.93 10.47 -10.18
CA VAL A 233 5.69 10.34 -8.94
C VAL A 233 5.26 11.44 -7.97
N LEU A 234 4.94 11.05 -6.74
CA LEU A 234 4.43 11.91 -5.69
C LEU A 234 5.56 12.32 -4.73
N GLY A 235 5.43 13.49 -4.12
CA GLY A 235 6.40 14.06 -3.18
C GLY A 235 5.74 14.88 -2.08
N ASP A 236 4.47 14.63 -1.87
CA ASP A 236 3.70 15.09 -0.72
C ASP A 236 4.20 14.41 0.56
N PHE A 237 4.10 15.15 1.66
CA PHE A 237 4.46 14.69 2.99
C PHE A 237 3.26 14.83 3.90
N LEU A 238 2.69 13.71 4.30
CA LEU A 238 1.38 13.65 4.95
C LEU A 238 1.53 13.05 6.34
N VAL A 239 0.72 13.50 7.29
CA VAL A 239 0.65 12.92 8.63
C VAL A 239 -0.78 12.57 8.98
N TYR A 240 -1.00 11.36 9.50
CA TYR A 240 -2.27 10.96 10.10
C TYR A 240 -2.15 11.05 11.62
N ASN A 241 -3.01 11.87 12.22
CA ASN A 241 -3.12 12.02 13.66
C ASN A 241 -4.22 11.08 14.17
N PHE A 242 -3.85 10.13 15.04
CA PHE A 242 -4.77 9.12 15.54
C PHE A 242 -5.80 9.69 16.51
N ASN A 243 -5.41 10.67 17.32
CA ASN A 243 -6.31 11.37 18.25
C ASN A 243 -7.41 12.13 17.49
N GLU A 244 -7.03 12.82 16.42
CA GLU A 244 -7.98 13.57 15.58
C GLU A 244 -8.67 12.69 14.52
N SER A 245 -8.18 11.46 14.32
CA SER A 245 -8.60 10.56 13.24
C SER A 245 -8.57 11.22 11.85
N ALA A 246 -7.59 12.11 11.61
CA ALA A 246 -7.54 12.99 10.44
C ALA A 246 -6.15 13.05 9.81
N TRP A 247 -6.13 13.28 8.49
CA TRP A 247 -4.91 13.57 7.73
C TRP A 247 -4.60 15.06 7.72
N HIS A 248 -3.31 15.40 7.79
CA HIS A 248 -2.78 16.74 7.62
C HIS A 248 -1.69 16.76 6.56
N ASP A 249 -1.66 17.83 5.77
CA ASP A 249 -0.65 18.05 4.75
C ASP A 249 0.54 18.86 5.31
N LEU A 250 1.73 18.29 5.27
CA LEU A 250 3.00 18.89 5.67
C LEU A 250 3.91 19.17 4.47
N THR A 251 3.38 19.15 3.24
CA THR A 251 4.15 19.27 1.99
C THR A 251 4.84 20.62 1.83
N ASP A 252 4.37 21.67 2.52
CA ASP A 252 4.93 23.02 2.43
C ASP A 252 6.23 23.20 3.22
N VAL A 253 6.62 22.24 4.05
CA VAL A 253 7.90 22.30 4.78
C VAL A 253 9.07 22.38 3.79
N ARG A 254 10.02 23.30 4.04
CA ARG A 254 11.23 23.52 3.24
C ARG A 254 12.47 23.58 4.14
N PRO A 255 13.64 23.08 3.70
CA PRO A 255 13.88 22.30 2.47
C PRO A 255 13.10 20.98 2.51
N ARG A 256 13.04 20.23 1.39
CA ARG A 256 12.37 18.91 1.35
C ARG A 256 13.00 17.96 0.34
N PRO A 257 12.84 16.64 0.52
CA PRO A 257 13.22 15.68 -0.50
C PRO A 257 12.40 15.87 -1.78
N ALA A 258 13.02 15.61 -2.92
CA ALA A 258 12.31 15.52 -4.20
C ALA A 258 11.29 14.36 -4.21
N ALA A 259 10.25 14.50 -5.04
CA ALA A 259 9.24 13.47 -5.28
C ALA A 259 9.89 12.16 -5.73
N ARG A 260 9.48 11.04 -5.11
CA ARG A 260 10.11 9.73 -5.30
C ARG A 260 9.22 8.57 -4.90
N TRP A 261 9.53 7.39 -5.42
CA TRP A 261 8.87 6.13 -5.07
C TRP A 261 9.90 5.01 -4.86
N GLY A 262 9.52 3.94 -4.16
CA GLY A 262 10.43 2.86 -3.79
C GLY A 262 11.59 3.29 -2.89
N HIS A 263 11.44 4.42 -2.19
CA HIS A 263 12.34 4.83 -1.12
C HIS A 263 11.95 4.10 0.17
N ALA A 264 12.83 4.11 1.17
CA ALA A 264 12.55 3.53 2.46
C ALA A 264 12.58 4.60 3.56
N MET A 265 11.70 4.47 4.55
CA MET A 265 11.67 5.33 5.74
C MET A 265 11.76 4.49 7.01
N ALA A 266 12.38 5.05 8.04
CA ALA A 266 12.55 4.42 9.33
C ALA A 266 12.47 5.44 10.47
N PRO A 267 11.94 5.07 11.65
CA PRO A 267 12.07 5.91 12.83
C PRO A 267 13.53 5.99 13.29
N TYR A 268 13.99 7.17 13.68
CA TYR A 268 15.35 7.38 14.20
C TYR A 268 15.35 8.36 15.37
N ALA A 269 15.42 7.86 16.60
CA ALA A 269 15.28 8.68 17.81
C ALA A 269 14.00 9.55 17.75
N HIS A 270 14.14 10.88 17.72
CA HIS A 270 13.03 11.85 17.58
C HIS A 270 12.86 12.39 16.15
N THR A 271 13.46 11.72 15.17
CA THR A 271 13.40 12.08 13.76
C THR A 271 12.90 10.92 12.91
N ILE A 272 12.62 11.23 11.65
CA ILE A 272 12.28 10.24 10.63
C ILE A 272 13.40 10.25 9.61
N ALA A 273 13.98 9.10 9.33
CA ALA A 273 14.97 8.93 8.28
C ALA A 273 14.28 8.49 6.98
N LEU A 274 14.69 9.07 5.87
CA LEU A 274 14.29 8.69 4.51
C LEU A 274 15.55 8.45 3.68
N HIS A 275 15.60 7.33 2.96
CA HIS A 275 16.76 7.00 2.12
C HIS A 275 16.34 6.53 0.72
N GLY A 276 17.11 6.99 -0.28
CA GLY A 276 17.07 6.52 -1.66
C GLY A 276 15.75 6.75 -2.39
N GLY A 277 15.40 5.84 -3.30
CA GLY A 277 14.21 5.89 -4.16
C GLY A 277 14.49 6.36 -5.59
N GLU A 278 13.52 6.15 -6.46
CA GLU A 278 13.53 6.62 -7.85
C GLU A 278 12.77 7.95 -7.95
N LEU A 279 13.42 8.96 -8.51
CA LEU A 279 12.89 10.31 -8.67
C LEU A 279 11.99 10.43 -9.92
N THR A 280 11.28 11.55 -10.06
CA THR A 280 10.40 11.82 -11.21
C THR A 280 11.10 11.73 -12.58
N ASN A 281 12.39 12.03 -12.66
CA ASN A 281 13.20 11.94 -13.88
C ASN A 281 13.71 10.51 -14.17
N GLY A 282 13.34 9.51 -13.35
CA GLY A 282 13.81 8.12 -13.45
C GLY A 282 15.20 7.86 -12.85
N SER A 283 15.91 8.88 -12.36
CA SER A 283 17.19 8.67 -11.69
C SER A 283 16.98 8.10 -10.28
N LEU A 284 17.85 7.17 -9.88
CA LEU A 284 17.90 6.68 -8.50
C LEU A 284 18.64 7.68 -7.61
N SER A 285 18.22 7.78 -6.35
CA SER A 285 18.86 8.60 -5.32
C SER A 285 19.59 7.72 -4.29
N SER A 286 20.65 8.26 -3.70
CA SER A 286 21.32 7.74 -2.49
C SER A 286 21.27 8.74 -1.33
N GLU A 287 20.39 9.75 -1.43
CA GLU A 287 20.24 10.78 -0.41
C GLU A 287 19.69 10.18 0.89
N LEU A 288 20.20 10.68 2.02
CA LEU A 288 19.64 10.45 3.34
C LEU A 288 19.04 11.78 3.84
N TRP A 289 17.77 11.77 4.16
CA TRP A 289 17.05 12.91 4.70
C TRP A 289 16.58 12.60 6.12
N LEU A 290 16.69 13.57 7.02
CA LEU A 290 16.16 13.49 8.38
C LEU A 290 15.08 14.54 8.58
N TYR A 291 13.89 14.14 9.01
CA TYR A 291 12.83 15.06 9.44
C TYR A 291 12.79 15.16 10.95
N ASN A 292 13.05 16.35 11.49
CA ASN A 292 12.91 16.62 12.91
C ASN A 292 11.45 16.99 13.22
N VAL A 293 10.76 16.13 13.96
CA VAL A 293 9.33 16.28 14.26
C VAL A 293 9.06 17.52 15.14
N ALA A 294 9.92 17.79 16.12
CA ALA A 294 9.77 18.93 17.02
C ALA A 294 10.01 20.27 16.32
N LYS A 295 11.02 20.34 15.45
CA LYS A 295 11.34 21.55 14.68
C LYS A 295 10.50 21.72 13.42
N ARG A 296 9.86 20.64 12.95
CA ARG A 296 9.16 20.57 11.65
C ARG A 296 10.06 20.92 10.48
N GLU A 297 11.28 20.40 10.47
CA GLU A 297 12.30 20.73 9.47
C GLU A 297 12.93 19.46 8.90
N TRP A 298 13.15 19.45 7.59
CA TRP A 298 13.98 18.44 6.92
C TRP A 298 15.43 18.90 6.89
N THR A 299 16.35 17.95 7.00
CA THR A 299 17.78 18.15 6.81
C THR A 299 18.31 17.09 5.84
N LEU A 300 19.05 17.53 4.83
CA LEU A 300 19.78 16.63 3.92
C LEU A 300 21.13 16.30 4.55
N GLU A 301 21.37 15.02 4.76
CA GLU A 301 22.64 14.51 5.26
C GLU A 301 23.63 14.36 4.09
N LEU A 302 24.63 15.23 4.06
CA LEU A 302 25.61 15.25 2.97
C LEU A 302 26.64 14.12 3.10
N PRO A 303 27.09 13.54 1.98
CA PRO A 303 28.17 12.56 1.98
C PRO A 303 29.48 13.13 2.59
N SER A 304 30.00 12.50 3.64
CA SER A 304 31.40 12.60 4.07
C SER A 304 32.39 12.10 2.97
N PRO A 305 33.43 12.86 2.61
CA PRO A 305 34.38 12.49 1.54
C PRO A 305 35.11 11.14 1.72
N ALA A 306 35.16 10.59 2.94
CA ALA A 306 35.91 9.38 3.29
C ALA A 306 35.05 8.11 3.46
N GLY A 307 33.73 8.20 3.21
CA GLY A 307 32.76 7.12 3.51
C GLY A 307 32.51 6.13 2.36
N HIS A 308 32.13 4.90 2.70
CA HIS A 308 31.64 3.90 1.73
C HIS A 308 30.13 4.09 1.55
N TYR A 309 29.73 4.99 0.65
CA TYR A 309 28.31 5.30 0.42
C TYR A 309 27.54 4.12 -0.14
N PRO A 310 26.28 3.93 0.28
CA PRO A 310 25.37 3.08 -0.45
C PRO A 310 25.19 3.66 -1.87
N PRO A 311 25.13 2.80 -2.90
CA PRO A 311 24.80 3.25 -4.24
C PRO A 311 23.39 3.84 -4.27
N ALA A 312 23.10 4.62 -5.31
CA ALA A 312 21.74 5.05 -5.59
C ALA A 312 20.82 3.84 -5.80
N VAL A 313 19.73 3.76 -5.03
CA VAL A 313 18.96 2.51 -4.86
C VAL A 313 17.48 2.75 -4.62
N ALA A 314 16.63 1.88 -5.16
CA ALA A 314 15.18 1.83 -4.88
C ALA A 314 14.72 0.41 -4.54
N LEU A 315 13.53 0.27 -3.94
CA LEU A 315 12.92 -0.99 -3.49
C LEU A 315 13.80 -1.77 -2.48
N HIS A 316 14.61 -1.04 -1.73
CA HIS A 316 15.45 -1.53 -0.64
C HIS A 316 14.73 -1.39 0.70
N SER A 317 15.31 -1.94 1.77
CA SER A 317 14.85 -1.70 3.15
C SER A 317 15.78 -0.74 3.89
N LEU A 318 15.20 0.16 4.68
CA LEU A 318 15.88 0.95 5.71
C LEU A 318 15.35 0.50 7.07
N THR A 319 16.21 -0.01 7.94
CA THR A 319 15.79 -0.58 9.23
C THR A 319 16.58 0.04 10.39
N PRO A 320 15.91 0.52 11.46
CA PRO A 320 16.62 0.96 12.65
C PRO A 320 17.27 -0.25 13.33
N GLY A 321 18.48 -0.09 13.83
CA GLY A 321 19.25 -1.18 14.43
C GLY A 321 19.89 -0.82 15.77
N ASP A 322 20.94 -1.54 16.12
CA ASP A 322 21.66 -1.35 17.37
C ASP A 322 22.49 -0.05 17.40
N GLY A 323 22.75 0.49 18.59
CA GLY A 323 23.69 1.59 18.77
C GLY A 323 23.34 2.88 18.02
N ASN A 324 22.05 3.12 17.73
CA ASN A 324 21.58 4.20 16.86
C ASN A 324 22.09 4.10 15.42
N HIS A 325 22.26 2.88 14.89
CA HIS A 325 22.53 2.70 13.47
C HIS A 325 21.22 2.56 12.67
N LEU A 326 21.26 3.03 11.45
CA LEU A 326 20.30 2.68 10.40
C LEU A 326 20.99 1.72 9.43
N TYR A 327 20.32 0.62 9.09
CA TYR A 327 20.81 -0.37 8.15
C TYR A 327 20.07 -0.26 6.81
N VAL A 328 20.83 -0.24 5.71
CA VAL A 328 20.32 -0.28 4.33
C VAL A 328 20.72 -1.62 3.71
N PHE A 329 19.73 -2.35 3.20
CA PHE A 329 19.94 -3.66 2.60
C PHE A 329 19.08 -3.87 1.36
N GLY A 330 19.67 -4.54 0.37
CA GLY A 330 19.02 -4.95 -0.88
C GLY A 330 18.69 -3.78 -1.81
N GLY A 331 17.70 -3.99 -2.66
CA GLY A 331 17.22 -3.01 -3.62
C GLY A 331 17.90 -3.07 -4.99
N ARG A 332 17.32 -2.32 -5.93
CA ARG A 332 17.76 -2.20 -7.32
C ARG A 332 18.62 -0.96 -7.49
N THR A 333 19.80 -1.12 -8.08
CA THR A 333 20.71 -0.04 -8.46
C THR A 333 20.52 0.35 -9.94
N ALA A 334 21.30 1.32 -10.41
CA ALA A 334 21.35 1.67 -11.83
C ALA A 334 21.69 0.44 -12.68
N GLY A 335 21.07 0.32 -13.86
CA GLY A 335 21.21 -0.84 -14.74
C GLY A 335 20.37 -2.07 -14.37
N GLY A 336 19.53 -1.99 -13.33
CA GLY A 336 18.62 -3.08 -12.97
C GLY A 336 19.24 -4.17 -12.09
N VAL A 337 20.48 -3.98 -11.63
CA VAL A 337 21.21 -4.93 -10.80
C VAL A 337 20.67 -4.90 -9.37
N PHE A 338 20.50 -6.07 -8.76
CA PHE A 338 20.08 -6.20 -7.36
C PHE A 338 21.32 -6.20 -6.46
N SER A 339 21.25 -5.48 -5.35
CA SER A 339 22.32 -5.42 -4.35
C SER A 339 22.15 -6.49 -3.28
N ASP A 340 23.25 -7.10 -2.84
CA ASP A 340 23.37 -7.90 -1.61
C ASP A 340 24.16 -7.17 -0.52
N ALA A 341 24.62 -5.95 -0.81
CA ALA A 341 25.46 -5.20 0.11
C ALA A 341 24.63 -4.66 1.29
N LEU A 342 25.20 -4.79 2.48
CA LEU A 342 24.66 -4.24 3.72
C LEU A 342 25.47 -2.99 4.09
N TYR A 343 24.78 -1.87 4.26
CA TYR A 343 25.38 -0.62 4.71
C TYR A 343 24.77 -0.21 6.03
N ARG A 344 25.54 0.50 6.87
CA ARG A 344 25.00 1.16 8.06
C ARG A 344 25.56 2.56 8.23
N VAL A 345 24.79 3.40 8.92
CA VAL A 345 25.19 4.76 9.29
C VAL A 345 24.64 5.09 10.68
N ASN A 346 25.37 5.90 11.44
CA ASN A 346 24.90 6.47 12.69
C ASN A 346 24.79 8.00 12.55
N PRO A 347 23.61 8.53 12.19
CA PRO A 347 23.43 9.96 11.97
C PRO A 347 23.76 10.86 13.17
N ARG A 348 23.86 10.34 14.41
CA ARG A 348 24.31 11.14 15.57
C ARG A 348 25.80 11.47 15.51
N ASN A 349 26.58 10.59 14.89
CA ASN A 349 28.03 10.74 14.76
C ASN A 349 28.43 11.30 13.38
N GLY A 350 27.46 11.81 12.61
CA GLY A 350 27.64 12.26 11.24
C GLY A 350 27.27 11.21 10.19
N THR A 351 27.61 11.49 8.94
CA THR A 351 27.17 10.74 7.75
C THR A 351 28.17 9.72 7.26
N GLN A 352 28.99 9.17 8.16
CA GLN A 352 29.97 8.16 7.82
C GLN A 352 29.27 6.82 7.59
N TRP A 353 29.08 6.48 6.32
CA TRP A 353 28.55 5.18 5.93
C TRP A 353 29.65 4.12 5.99
N GLU A 354 29.28 2.97 6.55
CA GLU A 354 30.09 1.79 6.64
C GLU A 354 29.46 0.68 5.79
N ARG A 355 30.23 0.08 4.88
CA ARG A 355 29.84 -1.18 4.25
C ARG A 355 30.14 -2.31 5.24
N VAL A 356 29.10 -3.01 5.68
CA VAL A 356 29.22 -4.09 6.66
C VAL A 356 29.79 -5.33 5.96
N ALA A 357 31.00 -5.72 6.33
CA ALA A 357 31.56 -7.00 5.94
C ALA A 357 30.91 -8.12 6.76
N TYR A 358 30.49 -9.19 6.09
CA TYR A 358 29.79 -10.30 6.74
C TYR A 358 30.20 -11.65 6.19
N VAL A 359 29.92 -12.70 6.97
CA VAL A 359 30.10 -14.11 6.60
C VAL A 359 28.74 -14.73 6.25
N GLY A 360 28.74 -15.60 5.23
CA GLY A 360 27.53 -16.23 4.70
C GLY A 360 27.11 -15.61 3.36
N SER A 361 26.21 -16.29 2.66
CA SER A 361 25.66 -15.82 1.39
C SER A 361 24.16 -15.56 1.57
N VAL A 362 23.76 -14.33 1.28
CA VAL A 362 22.35 -13.91 1.19
C VAL A 362 22.10 -13.54 -0.27
N PRO A 363 21.00 -13.99 -0.90
CA PRO A 363 20.73 -13.64 -2.28
C PRO A 363 20.45 -12.13 -2.41
N PRO A 364 20.95 -11.48 -3.48
CA PRO A 364 20.51 -10.13 -3.84
C PRO A 364 18.99 -10.10 -3.98
N SER A 365 18.34 -9.14 -3.33
CA SER A 365 16.88 -9.10 -3.23
C SER A 365 16.31 -7.69 -3.33
N VAL A 366 15.08 -7.59 -3.86
CA VAL A 366 14.29 -6.35 -3.89
C VAL A 366 12.88 -6.59 -3.39
N GLY A 367 12.26 -5.56 -2.80
CA GLY A 367 10.89 -5.67 -2.28
C GLY A 367 10.76 -6.69 -1.14
N HIS A 368 11.85 -7.04 -0.46
CA HIS A 368 11.82 -7.79 0.79
C HIS A 368 11.33 -6.90 1.94
N ALA A 369 10.85 -7.54 3.01
CA ALA A 369 10.53 -6.84 4.25
C ALA A 369 11.65 -7.07 5.27
N ALA A 370 11.97 -6.05 6.06
CA ALA A 370 13.02 -6.13 7.06
C ALA A 370 12.58 -5.50 8.39
N VAL A 371 12.96 -6.15 9.49
CA VAL A 371 12.72 -5.67 10.86
C VAL A 371 13.93 -5.98 11.74
N PHE A 372 14.18 -5.15 12.75
CA PHE A 372 15.28 -5.38 13.69
C PHE A 372 14.76 -5.85 15.03
N HIS A 373 15.19 -7.03 15.45
CA HIS A 373 14.85 -7.60 16.74
C HIS A 373 15.93 -7.26 17.77
N ALA A 374 15.60 -6.35 18.69
CA ALA A 374 16.56 -5.79 19.64
C ALA A 374 17.12 -6.83 20.64
N GLU A 375 16.30 -7.75 21.14
CA GLU A 375 16.74 -8.74 22.14
C GLU A 375 17.80 -9.69 21.60
N SER A 376 17.65 -10.14 20.34
CA SER A 376 18.64 -11.01 19.69
C SER A 376 19.70 -10.25 18.91
N ARG A 377 19.62 -8.91 18.88
CA ARG A 377 20.48 -8.02 18.07
C ARG A 377 20.61 -8.53 16.63
N SER A 378 19.47 -8.81 16.00
CA SER A 378 19.43 -9.38 14.66
C SER A 378 18.54 -8.58 13.72
N LEU A 379 19.01 -8.36 12.49
CA LEU A 379 18.19 -7.89 11.38
C LEU A 379 17.54 -9.09 10.70
N LEU A 380 16.21 -9.15 10.73
CA LEU A 380 15.41 -10.19 10.08
C LEU A 380 14.95 -9.69 8.72
N VAL A 381 15.19 -10.47 7.67
CA VAL A 381 14.80 -10.15 6.29
C VAL A 381 13.99 -11.30 5.71
N HIS A 382 12.79 -11.02 5.22
CA HIS A 382 11.89 -12.01 4.66
C HIS A 382 11.52 -11.73 3.20
N GLY A 383 11.51 -12.79 2.40
CA GLY A 383 10.98 -12.81 1.04
C GLY A 383 11.73 -11.88 0.08
N GLY A 384 10.98 -11.24 -0.80
CA GLY A 384 11.49 -10.41 -1.88
C GLY A 384 11.66 -11.18 -3.20
N VAL A 385 11.93 -10.43 -4.26
CA VAL A 385 12.33 -10.97 -5.56
C VAL A 385 13.84 -11.18 -5.52
N VAL A 386 14.29 -12.40 -5.78
CA VAL A 386 15.71 -12.79 -5.79
C VAL A 386 16.14 -13.23 -7.17
N VAL A 387 17.43 -13.05 -7.49
CA VAL A 387 18.02 -13.55 -8.74
C VAL A 387 18.52 -14.98 -8.51
N ASP A 388 18.10 -15.93 -9.36
CA ASP A 388 18.62 -17.31 -9.34
C ASP A 388 19.85 -17.48 -10.27
N TYR A 389 20.56 -18.60 -10.14
CA TYR A 389 21.77 -18.93 -10.92
C TYR A 389 21.57 -18.89 -12.44
N ALA A 390 20.34 -19.07 -12.91
CA ALA A 390 19.97 -18.97 -14.33
C ALA A 390 19.57 -17.54 -14.79
N ARG A 391 19.75 -16.52 -13.94
CA ARG A 391 19.33 -15.11 -14.17
C ARG A 391 17.82 -14.88 -14.29
N PHE A 392 17.00 -15.86 -13.90
CA PHE A 392 15.57 -15.65 -13.74
C PHE A 392 15.28 -15.07 -12.35
N SER A 393 14.42 -14.06 -12.31
CA SER A 393 13.88 -13.52 -11.06
C SER A 393 12.83 -14.47 -10.52
N LYS A 394 12.93 -14.83 -9.23
CA LYS A 394 11.92 -15.62 -8.54
C LYS A 394 11.53 -14.98 -7.22
N LEU A 395 10.32 -15.27 -6.75
CA LEU A 395 9.89 -14.91 -5.41
C LEU A 395 10.58 -15.81 -4.38
N SER A 396 10.88 -15.25 -3.20
CA SER A 396 11.47 -15.97 -2.08
C SER A 396 10.48 -16.11 -0.93
N SER A 397 10.50 -17.26 -0.25
CA SER A 397 9.83 -17.51 1.05
C SER A 397 10.83 -17.60 2.20
N ALA A 398 12.11 -17.30 1.94
CA ALA A 398 13.17 -17.46 2.94
C ALA A 398 13.13 -16.34 3.99
N LEU A 399 13.35 -16.72 5.25
CA LEU A 399 13.63 -15.82 6.35
C LEU A 399 15.13 -15.88 6.68
N TRP A 400 15.80 -14.74 6.61
CA TRP A 400 17.21 -14.56 6.92
C TRP A 400 17.38 -13.74 8.18
N ALA A 401 18.38 -14.07 8.98
CA ALA A 401 18.80 -13.30 10.13
C ALA A 401 20.27 -12.90 9.98
N PHE A 402 20.54 -11.60 9.97
CA PHE A 402 21.88 -11.07 10.15
C PHE A 402 22.13 -10.82 11.63
N HIS A 403 23.07 -11.58 12.19
CA HIS A 403 23.52 -11.45 13.56
C HIS A 403 24.57 -10.34 13.63
N VAL A 404 24.22 -9.22 14.24
CA VAL A 404 25.09 -8.03 14.29
C VAL A 404 26.41 -8.35 14.98
N ASP A 405 26.37 -9.03 16.13
CA ASP A 405 27.55 -9.27 16.95
C ASP A 405 28.53 -10.26 16.29
N ALA A 406 28.02 -11.16 15.43
CA ALA A 406 28.82 -12.15 14.71
C ALA A 406 29.14 -11.75 13.27
N ASN A 407 28.60 -10.61 12.78
CA ASN A 407 28.62 -10.20 11.38
C ASN A 407 28.32 -11.37 10.42
N ARG A 408 27.22 -12.09 10.67
CA ARG A 408 26.90 -13.32 9.93
C ARG A 408 25.45 -13.37 9.51
N TRP A 409 25.23 -13.72 8.25
CA TRP A 409 23.91 -14.13 7.76
C TRP A 409 23.66 -15.60 8.02
N THR A 410 22.47 -15.90 8.51
CA THR A 410 21.97 -17.28 8.65
C THR A 410 20.57 -17.37 8.08
N ARG A 411 20.29 -18.46 7.37
CA ARG A 411 18.93 -18.77 6.93
C ARG A 411 18.21 -19.47 8.07
N LEU A 412 17.11 -18.88 8.54
CA LEU A 412 16.25 -19.53 9.52
C LEU A 412 15.45 -20.64 8.81
N GLN A 413 15.60 -21.87 9.29
CA GLN A 413 14.96 -23.02 8.66
C GLN A 413 13.44 -22.97 8.79
N ARG A 414 12.75 -23.42 7.73
CA ARG A 414 11.31 -23.65 7.75
C ARG A 414 11.06 -24.94 8.52
N THR A 415 10.40 -24.88 9.68
CA THR A 415 9.96 -26.09 10.38
C THR A 415 8.98 -26.86 9.47
N PRO A 416 9.25 -28.12 9.08
CA PRO A 416 8.44 -28.85 8.09
C PRO A 416 7.10 -29.36 8.63
N LEU A 417 6.78 -29.13 9.90
CA LEU A 417 5.67 -29.79 10.59
C LEU A 417 4.66 -28.75 11.11
N GLY A 418 3.57 -28.56 10.37
CA GLY A 418 2.30 -28.04 10.90
C GLY A 418 2.13 -26.52 11.06
N GLY A 419 2.98 -25.67 10.49
CA GLY A 419 2.80 -24.22 10.51
C GLY A 419 2.27 -23.65 9.18
N GLU A 420 1.30 -22.73 9.22
CA GLU A 420 0.90 -21.88 8.08
C GLU A 420 2.03 -20.88 7.77
N ALA A 421 3.17 -21.37 7.27
CA ALA A 421 4.27 -20.51 6.84
C ALA A 421 3.92 -19.85 5.49
N PRO A 422 4.23 -18.57 5.28
CA PRO A 422 3.93 -17.87 4.04
C PRO A 422 4.61 -18.54 2.84
N THR A 423 3.90 -18.54 1.71
CA THR A 423 4.45 -18.86 0.39
C THR A 423 5.41 -17.75 -0.10
N GLU A 424 6.12 -18.01 -1.19
CA GLU A 424 7.04 -17.05 -1.81
C GLU A 424 6.33 -15.73 -2.12
N ARG A 425 6.94 -14.60 -1.73
CA ARG A 425 6.31 -13.28 -1.87
C ARG A 425 7.30 -12.11 -1.89
N ALA A 426 6.85 -10.98 -2.42
CA ALA A 426 7.55 -9.69 -2.38
C ALA A 426 6.57 -8.55 -2.07
N PHE A 427 7.08 -7.35 -1.80
CA PHE A 427 6.29 -6.13 -1.54
C PHE A 427 5.25 -6.29 -0.42
N HIS A 428 5.56 -7.10 0.59
CA HIS A 428 4.73 -7.32 1.77
C HIS A 428 5.20 -6.43 2.93
N ALA A 429 4.32 -6.22 3.90
CA ALA A 429 4.65 -5.49 5.12
C ALA A 429 5.17 -6.45 6.21
N ALA A 430 6.09 -5.96 7.04
CA ALA A 430 6.54 -6.65 8.24
C ALA A 430 6.56 -5.69 9.44
N ALA A 431 6.14 -6.17 10.60
CA ALA A 431 6.23 -5.43 11.86
C ALA A 431 6.52 -6.39 13.03
N LEU A 432 7.13 -5.88 14.09
CA LEU A 432 7.29 -6.63 15.34
C LEU A 432 6.15 -6.30 16.30
N VAL A 433 5.50 -7.34 16.83
CA VAL A 433 4.40 -7.24 17.80
C VAL A 433 4.69 -8.19 18.95
N GLY A 434 5.23 -7.65 20.05
CA GLY A 434 5.69 -8.49 21.17
C GLY A 434 6.73 -9.52 20.74
N GLY A 435 6.48 -10.79 21.06
CA GLY A 435 7.36 -11.92 20.70
C GLY A 435 7.20 -12.43 19.27
N TYR A 436 6.48 -11.71 18.41
CA TYR A 436 6.17 -12.14 17.05
C TYR A 436 6.64 -11.12 16.01
N MET A 437 7.14 -11.64 14.89
CA MET A 437 7.20 -10.91 13.63
C MET A 437 5.91 -11.20 12.86
N VAL A 438 5.18 -10.14 12.53
CA VAL A 438 3.93 -10.20 11.77
C VAL A 438 4.23 -9.83 10.33
N LEU A 439 3.83 -10.68 9.40
CA LEU A 439 3.82 -10.36 7.98
C LEU A 439 2.39 -10.19 7.49
N PHE A 440 2.20 -9.24 6.59
CA PHE A 440 0.92 -9.04 5.95
C PHE A 440 1.05 -8.89 4.44
N GLY A 441 0.22 -9.65 3.74
CA GLY A 441 -0.02 -9.55 2.31
C GLY A 441 1.21 -9.75 1.43
N GLY A 442 1.26 -9.01 0.32
CA GLY A 442 2.36 -9.02 -0.64
C GLY A 442 1.99 -9.64 -1.98
N TYR A 443 2.80 -9.31 -2.98
CA TYR A 443 2.79 -9.94 -4.29
C TYR A 443 3.19 -11.40 -4.16
N MET A 444 2.34 -12.29 -4.66
CA MET A 444 2.59 -13.71 -4.83
C MET A 444 2.21 -14.13 -6.26
N HIS A 445 2.48 -15.38 -6.61
CA HIS A 445 2.08 -15.91 -7.90
C HIS A 445 1.66 -17.38 -7.77
N LYS A 446 0.37 -17.65 -7.93
CA LYS A 446 -0.20 -18.99 -7.90
C LYS A 446 -1.21 -19.09 -9.06
N HIS A 447 -0.97 -20.05 -9.95
CA HIS A 447 -1.87 -20.43 -11.07
C HIS A 447 -2.57 -21.78 -10.85
N SER A 448 -2.17 -22.52 -9.82
CA SER A 448 -2.71 -23.85 -9.59
C SER A 448 -4.07 -23.72 -8.89
N PHE A 449 -5.14 -23.99 -9.64
CA PHE A 449 -6.57 -23.99 -9.24
C PHE A 449 -7.21 -22.62 -8.97
N GLU A 450 -6.42 -21.58 -8.73
CA GLU A 450 -6.87 -20.20 -8.46
C GLU A 450 -5.81 -19.24 -9.02
N GLU A 451 -6.24 -18.09 -9.56
CA GLU A 451 -5.34 -17.03 -10.06
C GLU A 451 -5.18 -15.91 -9.01
N LYS A 452 -4.18 -16.06 -8.12
CA LYS A 452 -3.94 -15.12 -7.00
C LYS A 452 -2.60 -14.39 -7.15
N CYS A 453 -2.64 -13.08 -7.39
CA CYS A 453 -1.43 -12.23 -7.45
C CYS A 453 -1.10 -11.49 -6.14
N PHE A 454 -2.07 -11.32 -5.24
CA PHE A 454 -1.85 -10.68 -3.95
C PHE A 454 -2.36 -11.55 -2.84
N ASP A 455 -1.54 -11.73 -1.83
CA ASP A 455 -2.02 -12.26 -0.58
C ASP A 455 -2.67 -11.18 0.28
N ASP A 456 -3.69 -11.58 1.01
CA ASP A 456 -4.35 -10.82 2.06
C ASP A 456 -4.20 -11.50 3.44
N GLY A 457 -3.41 -12.59 3.50
CA GLY A 457 -3.12 -13.32 4.73
C GLY A 457 -2.21 -12.57 5.73
N ILE A 458 -2.39 -12.89 7.01
CA ILE A 458 -1.51 -12.53 8.11
C ILE A 458 -0.69 -13.77 8.51
N TYR A 459 0.62 -13.61 8.63
CA TYR A 459 1.52 -14.68 9.06
C TYR A 459 2.30 -14.24 10.29
N LEU A 460 2.44 -15.16 11.24
CA LEU A 460 3.10 -14.89 12.51
C LEU A 460 4.34 -15.78 12.63
N TYR A 461 5.50 -15.16 12.86
CA TYR A 461 6.73 -15.86 13.18
C TYR A 461 7.09 -15.61 14.63
N HIS A 462 7.10 -16.68 15.44
CA HIS A 462 7.46 -16.60 16.84
C HIS A 462 8.98 -16.44 16.99
N LEU A 463 9.44 -15.32 17.54
CA LEU A 463 10.86 -14.92 17.55
C LEU A 463 11.74 -15.83 18.43
N ARG A 464 11.25 -16.25 19.61
CA ARG A 464 12.00 -17.17 20.50
C ARG A 464 11.93 -18.64 20.07
N CYS A 465 10.76 -19.10 19.62
CA CYS A 465 10.55 -20.50 19.22
C CYS A 465 11.01 -20.79 17.78
N HIS A 466 11.38 -19.76 17.03
CA HIS A 466 11.81 -19.82 15.64
C HIS A 466 10.85 -20.59 14.70
N LYS A 467 9.54 -20.44 14.91
CA LYS A 467 8.49 -21.16 14.18
C LYS A 467 7.40 -20.24 13.66
N TRP A 468 6.88 -20.57 12.48
CA TRP A 468 5.64 -19.99 11.96
C TRP A 468 4.45 -20.57 12.73
N VAL A 469 3.49 -19.72 13.07
CA VAL A 469 2.29 -20.08 13.83
C VAL A 469 1.05 -19.55 13.11
N SER A 470 -0.04 -20.31 13.15
CA SER A 470 -1.30 -19.90 12.52
C SER A 470 -1.93 -18.74 13.29
N PHE A 471 -2.35 -17.71 12.55
CA PHE A 471 -3.12 -16.60 13.11
C PHE A 471 -4.41 -17.08 13.79
N LYS A 472 -5.07 -18.11 13.22
CA LYS A 472 -6.32 -18.67 13.75
C LYS A 472 -6.15 -19.28 15.15
N LEU A 473 -4.96 -19.81 15.46
CA LEU A 473 -4.65 -20.40 16.77
C LEU A 473 -4.37 -19.34 17.84
N ILE A 474 -4.01 -18.12 17.43
CA ILE A 474 -3.53 -17.05 18.33
C ILE A 474 -4.55 -15.91 18.49
N ALA A 475 -5.62 -15.87 17.68
CA ALA A 475 -6.70 -14.90 17.85
C ALA A 475 -7.33 -14.92 19.27
N GLY A 476 -7.20 -16.05 20.01
CA GLY A 476 -7.55 -16.15 21.43
C GLY A 476 -6.44 -15.77 22.43
N ASP A 477 -5.16 -15.80 22.02
CA ASP A 477 -3.98 -15.57 22.88
C ASP A 477 -3.33 -14.18 22.69
N LEU A 478 -3.68 -13.44 21.63
CA LEU A 478 -3.32 -12.01 21.45
C LEU A 478 -4.21 -11.07 22.29
N LEU A 479 -4.64 -11.52 23.47
CA LEU A 479 -5.35 -10.70 24.43
C LEU A 479 -4.45 -9.51 24.82
N GLY A 480 -4.81 -8.33 24.32
CA GLY A 480 -4.22 -7.05 24.67
C GLY A 480 -3.25 -6.43 23.66
N LYS A 481 -3.31 -6.78 22.36
CA LYS A 481 -2.58 -6.05 21.30
C LYS A 481 -3.46 -5.77 20.09
N SER A 482 -3.79 -4.50 19.88
CA SER A 482 -4.51 -4.03 18.68
C SER A 482 -3.57 -4.00 17.46
N MET A 483 -3.93 -4.74 16.41
CA MET A 483 -3.37 -4.57 15.06
C MET A 483 -4.20 -3.54 14.32
N VAL A 484 -3.56 -2.61 13.61
CA VAL A 484 -4.24 -1.45 13.03
C VAL A 484 -3.95 -1.36 11.54
N TYR A 485 -4.92 -0.87 10.76
CA TYR A 485 -4.76 -0.69 9.31
C TYR A 485 -5.51 0.49 8.73
N LEU A 486 -4.92 1.11 7.71
CA LEU A 486 -5.57 2.13 6.89
C LEU A 486 -6.11 1.53 5.58
N ARG A 487 -7.42 1.33 5.45
CA ARG A 487 -8.05 0.98 4.16
C ARG A 487 -8.00 2.15 3.19
N LEU A 488 -6.99 2.13 2.34
CA LEU A 488 -6.86 3.08 1.25
C LEU A 488 -7.90 2.78 0.15
N PRO A 489 -8.40 3.80 -0.58
CA PRO A 489 -9.20 3.58 -1.78
C PRO A 489 -8.40 2.74 -2.77
N ALA A 490 -9.02 1.69 -3.29
CA ALA A 490 -8.43 0.84 -4.30
C ALA A 490 -8.45 1.58 -5.64
N PHE A 491 -7.28 1.92 -6.18
CA PHE A 491 -7.08 2.08 -7.61
C PHE A 491 -5.72 1.52 -8.03
N LEU A 492 -5.72 0.89 -9.19
CA LEU A 492 -4.74 -0.11 -9.57
C LEU A 492 -3.60 0.48 -10.38
N PHE A 493 -2.39 0.06 -10.04
CA PHE A 493 -1.26 0.05 -10.95
C PHE A 493 -0.41 -1.17 -10.61
N SER A 494 0.07 -1.87 -11.65
CA SER A 494 1.14 -2.87 -11.61
C SER A 494 1.18 -3.62 -10.28
N SER A 495 0.39 -4.68 -10.18
CA SER A 495 0.63 -5.69 -9.17
C SER A 495 0.66 -5.15 -7.72
N ILE A 496 -0.33 -4.37 -7.29
CA ILE A 496 -0.76 -4.32 -5.88
C ILE A 496 -2.29 -4.12 -5.76
N LEU A 497 -3.02 -5.13 -5.30
CA LEU A 497 -4.36 -4.97 -4.70
C LEU A 497 -4.23 -4.89 -3.16
N PHE A 498 -5.02 -3.99 -2.55
CA PHE A 498 -5.06 -3.68 -1.12
C PHE A 498 -3.75 -3.16 -0.51
N TRP A 499 -3.50 -1.86 -0.63
CA TRP A 499 -2.51 -1.23 0.24
C TRP A 499 -3.04 -1.17 1.66
N ARG A 500 -2.60 -2.14 2.46
CA ARG A 500 -2.73 -2.13 3.91
C ARG A 500 -1.45 -1.68 4.58
N ILE A 501 -1.52 -0.50 5.19
CA ILE A 501 -0.49 -0.10 6.16
C ILE A 501 -0.73 -0.95 7.39
N LEU A 502 0.10 -1.99 7.57
CA LEU A 502 0.13 -2.76 8.81
C LEU A 502 0.78 -1.88 9.88
N LEU A 503 0.02 -1.57 10.92
CA LEU A 503 0.51 -0.85 12.09
C LEU A 503 0.34 -1.70 13.33
N ALA A 504 1.40 -1.75 14.12
CA ALA A 504 1.44 -2.39 15.42
C ALA A 504 1.49 -1.29 16.48
N LYS A 505 0.39 -1.02 17.17
CA LYS A 505 0.41 -0.17 18.37
C LYS A 505 0.78 -1.07 19.54
N VAL A 506 2.03 -0.97 20.01
CA VAL A 506 2.51 -1.69 21.20
C VAL A 506 2.74 -0.66 22.29
N ALA A 507 2.13 -0.89 23.46
CA ALA A 507 2.32 -0.06 24.65
C ALA A 507 3.77 -0.06 25.14
#